data_AF-Q6CV99-F1
#
_entry.id   AF-Q6CV99-F1
#
_cell.length_a   1.000
_cell.length_b   1.000
_cell.length_c   1.000
_cell.angle_alpha   90.00
_cell.angle_beta   90.00
_cell.angle_gamma   90.00
#
_symmetry.space_group_name_H-M   'P 1'
#
loop_
_entity.id
_entity.type
_entity.pdbx_description
1 polymer ?
#
loop_
_entity_poly.entity_id
_entity_poly.type
_entity_poly.pdbx_seq_one_letter_code
_entity_poly.pdbx_strand_id
1 'polypeptide(L)'
;MGKKVPKSESTAFKFPIELYSLNENSEKHNYEFIPYPEVEQDSKVILINKFFDKKLCDVLIRHISGSNVMESFSQRGTKDFAARANDRFSITDEEIASIIWSRIQKCLLQDPYIADDLQFSTAKGLNPQLRVYRYEKGHHFGRHYDESVNVPRMGTTQWTLLIYLSGDSELIGGDTIFYSAWNNAASNVHPSKGLALLHKHGDDCLLHEAQLVEKGTKWVLRSDVVF
;
A
#
# COMPACT_ATOMS: atom_id res chain seq x y z
N MET A 1 17.66 -40.65 -30.35
CA MET A 1 17.55 -40.24 -28.93
C MET A 1 17.71 -38.73 -28.83
N GLY A 2 16.60 -37.98 -28.93
CA GLY A 2 16.62 -36.54 -28.64
C GLY A 2 16.35 -36.35 -27.15
N LYS A 3 17.36 -35.90 -26.39
CA LYS A 3 17.17 -35.48 -24.99
C LYS A 3 16.24 -34.26 -25.00
N LYS A 4 15.01 -34.44 -24.52
CA LYS A 4 14.13 -33.31 -24.17
C LYS A 4 14.83 -32.54 -23.06
N VAL A 5 15.27 -31.32 -23.38
CA VAL A 5 15.67 -30.33 -22.38
C VAL A 5 14.41 -30.00 -21.57
N PRO A 6 14.42 -30.10 -20.23
CA PRO A 6 13.29 -29.67 -19.42
C PRO A 6 13.09 -28.18 -19.66
N LYS A 7 11.88 -27.77 -20.08
CA LYS A 7 11.47 -26.37 -19.95
C LYS A 7 11.53 -26.05 -18.46
N SER A 8 12.36 -25.10 -18.05
CA SER A 8 12.31 -24.57 -16.69
C SER A 8 10.90 -24.07 -16.45
N GLU A 9 10.17 -24.68 -15.52
CA GLU A 9 8.94 -24.12 -15.00
C GLU A 9 9.28 -22.73 -14.47
N SER A 10 8.75 -21.68 -15.10
CA SER A 10 8.82 -20.35 -14.50
C SER A 10 7.97 -20.42 -13.24
N THR A 11 8.59 -20.54 -12.07
CA THR A 11 7.85 -20.50 -10.82
C THR A 11 7.26 -19.11 -10.69
N ALA A 12 5.94 -19.01 -10.82
CA ALA A 12 5.21 -17.77 -10.61
C ALA A 12 5.62 -17.15 -9.27
N PHE A 13 5.78 -15.83 -9.21
CA PHE A 13 6.13 -15.14 -7.97
C PHE A 13 5.13 -15.48 -6.87
N LYS A 14 5.64 -15.74 -5.66
CA LYS A 14 4.85 -15.86 -4.44
C LYS A 14 5.45 -14.94 -3.38
N PHE A 15 4.60 -14.42 -2.50
CA PHE A 15 5.07 -13.68 -1.33
C PHE A 15 5.85 -14.60 -0.37
N PRO A 16 6.71 -14.06 0.51
CA PRO A 16 7.42 -14.84 1.51
C PRO A 16 6.45 -15.42 2.54
N ILE A 17 6.78 -16.59 3.13
CA ILE A 17 5.91 -17.33 4.07
C ILE A 17 5.52 -16.48 5.28
N GLU A 18 6.39 -15.57 5.71
CA GLU A 18 6.15 -14.65 6.82
C GLU A 18 4.92 -13.77 6.60
N LEU A 19 4.59 -13.42 5.35
CA LEU A 19 3.37 -12.68 5.04
C LEU A 19 2.14 -13.59 5.09
N TYR A 20 2.24 -14.84 4.65
CA TYR A 20 1.14 -15.81 4.78
C TYR A 20 0.83 -16.14 6.25
N SER A 21 1.87 -16.20 7.09
CA SER A 21 1.75 -16.46 8.53
C SER A 21 1.48 -15.19 9.36
N LEU A 22 1.19 -14.03 8.75
CA LEU A 22 1.02 -12.74 9.44
C LEU A 22 0.02 -12.82 10.60
N ASN A 23 -1.07 -13.58 10.42
CA ASN A 23 -2.15 -13.70 11.40
C ASN A 23 -2.05 -14.97 12.28
N GLU A 24 -1.20 -15.95 11.94
CA GLU A 24 -1.09 -17.22 12.67
C GLU A 24 -0.49 -17.06 14.08
N ASN A 25 0.40 -16.07 14.26
CA ASN A 25 1.01 -15.79 15.57
C ASN A 25 0.02 -15.16 16.56
N SER A 26 -1.08 -14.56 16.07
CA SER A 26 -2.11 -13.97 16.92
C SER A 26 -2.93 -15.03 17.67
N GLU A 27 -3.10 -16.22 17.09
CA GLU A 27 -3.90 -17.29 17.69
C GLU A 27 -3.13 -18.11 18.74
N LYS A 28 -1.79 -18.07 18.71
CA LYS A 28 -0.93 -18.86 19.60
C LYS A 28 -0.49 -18.13 20.87
N HIS A 29 -0.63 -16.81 20.93
CA HIS A 29 -0.22 -15.99 22.07
C HIS A 29 -1.38 -15.10 22.53
N ASN A 30 -1.73 -15.18 23.83
CA ASN A 30 -2.85 -14.44 24.45
C ASN A 30 -2.75 -12.89 24.38
N TYR A 31 -1.76 -12.32 23.70
CA TYR A 31 -1.54 -10.88 23.59
C TYR A 31 -1.05 -10.53 22.16
N GLU A 32 -1.99 -10.32 21.25
CA GLU A 32 -1.71 -9.68 19.96
C GLU A 32 -1.64 -8.16 20.15
N PHE A 33 -0.53 -7.53 19.75
CA PHE A 33 -0.50 -6.07 19.63
C PHE A 33 -1.29 -5.65 18.38
N ILE A 34 -2.39 -4.93 18.59
CA ILE A 34 -3.21 -4.34 17.53
C ILE A 34 -3.01 -2.82 17.61
N PRO A 35 -2.38 -2.19 16.60
CA PRO A 35 -2.19 -0.75 16.59
C PRO A 35 -3.52 -0.01 16.46
N TYR A 36 -3.64 1.13 17.14
CA TYR A 36 -4.82 1.98 17.08
C TYR A 36 -4.75 2.89 15.82
N PRO A 37 -5.86 3.09 15.10
CA PRO A 37 -5.91 3.97 13.95
C PRO A 37 -6.01 5.44 14.35
N GLU A 38 -5.37 6.32 13.59
CA GLU A 38 -5.39 7.78 13.78
C GLU A 38 -6.02 8.43 12.55
N VAL A 39 -7.07 9.22 12.72
CA VAL A 39 -7.79 9.90 11.62
C VAL A 39 -7.23 11.30 11.44
N GLU A 40 -6.91 11.66 10.19
CA GLU A 40 -6.38 12.96 9.81
C GLU A 40 -7.09 13.54 8.56
N GLN A 41 -6.75 14.80 8.24
CA GLN A 41 -7.20 15.54 7.04
C GLN A 41 -8.73 15.45 6.80
N ASP A 42 -9.52 15.92 7.77
CA ASP A 42 -10.99 15.94 7.72
C ASP A 42 -11.61 14.57 7.36
N SER A 43 -11.10 13.52 8.00
CA SER A 43 -11.57 12.13 7.85
C SER A 43 -11.34 11.52 6.47
N LYS A 44 -10.31 12.00 5.76
CA LYS A 44 -9.92 11.49 4.44
C LYS A 44 -8.62 10.70 4.45
N VAL A 45 -7.91 10.68 5.57
CA VAL A 45 -6.68 9.91 5.77
C VAL A 45 -6.76 9.18 7.11
N ILE A 46 -6.31 7.93 7.14
CA ILE A 46 -6.19 7.12 8.35
C ILE A 46 -4.78 6.55 8.40
N LEU A 47 -4.10 6.73 9.53
CA LEU A 47 -2.77 6.21 9.79
C LEU A 47 -2.84 5.07 10.81
N ILE A 48 -2.13 3.97 10.54
CA ILE A 48 -1.97 2.85 11.46
C ILE A 48 -0.48 2.61 11.62
N ASN A 49 0.09 3.23 12.67
CA ASN A 49 1.50 3.13 13.00
C ASN A 49 1.87 1.70 13.44
N LYS A 50 3.03 1.21 13.00
CA LYS A 50 3.52 -0.15 13.33
C LYS A 50 2.54 -1.27 12.91
N PHE A 51 1.84 -1.08 11.79
CA PHE A 51 0.95 -2.08 11.21
C PHE A 51 1.69 -3.37 10.83
N PHE A 52 2.79 -3.24 10.11
CA PHE A 52 3.79 -4.29 9.95
C PHE A 52 4.97 -4.03 10.88
N ASP A 53 5.54 -5.10 11.42
CA ASP A 53 6.83 -4.97 12.10
C ASP A 53 7.97 -4.76 11.07
N LYS A 54 9.08 -4.18 11.55
CA LYS A 54 10.20 -3.84 10.68
C LYS A 54 10.86 -5.09 10.05
N LYS A 55 10.81 -6.25 10.72
CA LYS A 55 11.42 -7.49 10.21
C LYS A 55 10.66 -8.00 9.00
N LEU A 56 9.33 -8.00 9.05
CA LEU A 56 8.48 -8.38 7.92
C LEU A 56 8.70 -7.44 6.73
N CYS A 57 8.78 -6.13 6.98
CA CYS A 57 9.11 -5.16 5.93
C CYS A 57 10.45 -5.48 5.24
N ASP A 58 11.50 -5.76 6.02
CA ASP A 58 12.82 -6.09 5.48
C ASP A 58 12.82 -7.43 4.71
N VAL A 59 12.05 -8.43 5.18
CA VAL A 59 11.85 -9.71 4.46
C VAL A 59 11.17 -9.47 3.11
N LEU A 60 10.09 -8.67 3.08
CA LEU A 60 9.38 -8.34 1.86
C LEU A 60 10.28 -7.61 0.85
N ILE A 61 11.00 -6.57 1.29
CA ILE A 61 11.94 -5.84 0.43
C ILE A 61 13.00 -6.78 -0.15
N ARG A 62 13.62 -7.62 0.69
CA ARG A 62 14.67 -8.56 0.25
C ARG A 62 14.12 -9.56 -0.77
N HIS A 63 12.95 -10.14 -0.49
CA HIS A 63 12.32 -11.14 -1.34
C HIS A 63 11.92 -10.58 -2.71
N ILE A 64 11.26 -9.43 -2.73
CA ILE A 64 10.82 -8.76 -3.96
C ILE A 64 12.02 -8.25 -4.78
N SER A 65 13.04 -7.71 -4.10
CA SER A 65 14.27 -7.27 -4.79
C SER A 65 15.03 -8.45 -5.42
N GLY A 66 15.08 -9.60 -4.73
CA GLY A 66 15.79 -10.79 -5.22
C GLY A 66 15.06 -11.56 -6.32
N SER A 67 13.75 -11.34 -6.50
CA SER A 67 12.96 -12.04 -7.52
C SER A 67 12.99 -11.38 -8.90
N ASN A 68 13.58 -10.18 -9.03
CA ASN A 68 13.66 -9.42 -10.28
C ASN A 68 12.31 -9.19 -10.98
N VAL A 69 11.22 -9.06 -10.22
CA VAL A 69 9.86 -8.84 -10.75
C VAL A 69 9.49 -7.37 -10.95
N MET A 70 10.35 -6.45 -10.52
CA MET A 70 10.11 -5.02 -10.60
C MET A 70 10.40 -4.50 -12.02
N GLU A 71 9.47 -3.73 -12.58
CA GLU A 71 9.59 -3.11 -13.90
C GLU A 71 9.62 -1.58 -13.77
N SER A 72 10.58 -0.93 -14.43
CA SER A 72 10.64 0.53 -14.46
C SER A 72 9.50 1.13 -15.27
N PHE A 73 8.82 2.12 -14.69
CA PHE A 73 7.75 2.86 -15.31
C PHE A 73 8.06 4.36 -15.31
N SER A 74 7.92 4.99 -16.48
CA SER A 74 8.05 6.43 -16.61
C SER A 74 6.93 6.99 -17.49
N GLN A 75 6.33 8.07 -17.02
CA GLN A 75 5.31 8.83 -17.72
C GLN A 75 5.66 10.31 -17.62
N ARG A 76 5.72 10.98 -18.77
CA ARG A 76 5.88 12.45 -18.79
C ARG A 76 4.58 13.10 -18.33
N GLY A 77 4.71 14.18 -17.57
CA GLY A 77 3.57 15.01 -17.20
C GLY A 77 2.95 15.67 -18.43
N THR A 78 1.62 15.58 -18.54
CA THR A 78 0.81 16.27 -19.54
C THR A 78 -0.35 16.98 -18.82
N LYS A 79 -1.28 17.55 -19.58
CA LYS A 79 -2.51 18.12 -19.01
C LYS A 79 -3.38 17.07 -18.30
N ASP A 80 -3.36 15.84 -18.81
CA ASP A 80 -4.25 14.76 -18.36
C ASP A 80 -3.56 13.72 -17.48
N PHE A 81 -2.22 13.70 -17.48
CA PHE A 81 -1.44 12.73 -16.73
C PHE A 81 -0.35 13.39 -15.90
N ALA A 82 -0.24 13.02 -14.64
CA ALA A 82 0.84 13.46 -13.79
C ALA A 82 2.18 12.85 -14.21
N ALA A 83 3.26 13.61 -14.02
CA ALA A 83 4.61 13.09 -14.23
C ALA A 83 4.89 11.96 -13.24
N ARG A 84 5.44 10.85 -13.72
CA ARG A 84 5.69 9.67 -12.89
C ARG A 84 7.00 9.02 -13.29
N ALA A 85 7.79 8.63 -12.30
CA ALA A 85 8.96 7.80 -12.46
C ALA A 85 9.05 6.91 -11.22
N ASN A 86 8.89 5.59 -11.39
CA ASN A 86 9.02 4.60 -10.33
C ASN A 86 9.16 3.21 -10.93
N ASP A 87 9.67 2.24 -10.18
CA ASP A 87 9.49 0.83 -10.54
C ASP A 87 8.18 0.30 -9.93
N ARG A 88 7.55 -0.63 -10.63
CA ARG A 88 6.29 -1.25 -10.25
C ARG A 88 6.35 -2.76 -10.44
N PHE A 89 5.70 -3.47 -9.54
CA PHE A 89 5.32 -4.87 -9.67
C PHE A 89 3.83 -4.98 -9.39
N SER A 90 3.13 -5.90 -10.04
CA SER A 90 1.70 -6.13 -9.85
C SER A 90 1.41 -7.62 -9.88
N ILE A 91 0.56 -8.07 -8.97
CA ILE A 91 0.15 -9.47 -8.85
C ILE A 91 -1.28 -9.54 -8.32
N THR A 92 -2.05 -10.50 -8.81
CA THR A 92 -3.34 -10.85 -8.22
C THR A 92 -3.13 -11.97 -7.21
N ASP A 93 -3.41 -11.71 -5.94
CA ASP A 93 -3.27 -12.68 -4.85
C ASP A 93 -4.40 -12.50 -3.83
N GLU A 94 -5.44 -13.33 -3.95
CA GLU A 94 -6.64 -13.27 -3.09
C GLU A 94 -6.34 -13.64 -1.63
N GLU A 95 -5.41 -14.58 -1.41
CA GLU A 95 -5.06 -15.06 -0.07
C GLU A 95 -4.32 -13.98 0.71
N ILE A 96 -3.30 -13.36 0.09
CA ILE A 96 -2.55 -12.27 0.73
C ILE A 96 -3.44 -11.04 0.95
N ALA A 97 -4.31 -10.70 -0.01
CA ALA A 97 -5.27 -9.61 0.16
C ALA A 97 -6.20 -9.87 1.35
N SER A 98 -6.70 -11.10 1.52
CA SER A 98 -7.53 -11.50 2.65
C SER A 98 -6.78 -11.42 3.99
N ILE A 99 -5.53 -11.91 4.03
CA ILE A 99 -4.69 -11.91 5.23
C ILE A 99 -4.39 -10.47 5.70
N ILE A 100 -4.01 -9.58 4.78
CA ILE A 100 -3.78 -8.16 5.10
C ILE A 100 -5.09 -7.49 5.54
N TRP A 101 -6.20 -7.79 4.86
CA TRP A 101 -7.52 -7.25 5.20
C TRP A 101 -7.94 -7.62 6.63
N SER A 102 -7.83 -8.89 7.02
CA SER A 102 -8.21 -9.32 8.37
C SER A 102 -7.45 -8.55 9.46
N ARG A 103 -6.16 -8.25 9.24
CA ARG A 103 -5.37 -7.47 10.20
C ARG A 103 -5.76 -5.99 10.20
N ILE A 104 -5.97 -5.39 9.03
CA ILE A 104 -6.42 -3.99 8.92
C ILE A 104 -7.78 -3.80 9.56
N GLN A 105 -8.73 -4.70 9.28
CA GLN A 105 -10.08 -4.62 9.81
C GLN A 105 -10.08 -4.65 11.34
N LYS A 106 -9.28 -5.54 11.96
CA LYS A 106 -9.07 -5.54 13.42
C LYS A 106 -8.58 -4.19 13.93
N CYS A 107 -7.69 -3.51 13.20
CA CYS A 107 -7.19 -2.20 13.59
C CYS A 107 -8.28 -1.14 13.50
N LEU A 108 -8.95 -1.06 12.35
CA LEU A 108 -9.95 -0.02 12.04
C LEU A 108 -11.20 -0.10 12.91
N LEU A 109 -11.68 -1.31 13.20
CA LEU A 109 -12.91 -1.51 13.98
C LEU A 109 -12.75 -1.25 15.49
N GLN A 110 -11.55 -0.87 15.95
CA GLN A 110 -11.35 -0.39 17.33
C GLN A 110 -11.95 1.00 17.57
N ASP A 111 -12.11 1.80 16.51
CA ASP A 111 -12.67 3.14 16.58
C ASP A 111 -14.10 3.12 15.99
N PRO A 112 -15.15 3.39 16.80
CA PRO A 112 -16.54 3.43 16.31
C PRO A 112 -16.78 4.44 15.19
N TYR A 113 -16.08 5.57 15.19
CA TYR A 113 -16.22 6.57 14.13
C TYR A 113 -15.69 6.03 12.79
N ILE A 114 -14.56 5.33 12.81
CA ILE A 114 -14.03 4.67 11.61
C ILE A 114 -14.96 3.53 11.18
N ALA A 115 -15.44 2.73 12.14
CA ALA A 115 -16.31 1.59 11.86
C ALA A 115 -17.63 2.03 11.22
N ASP A 116 -18.32 3.02 11.79
CA ASP A 116 -19.71 3.34 11.46
C ASP A 116 -19.82 4.59 10.56
N ASP A 117 -19.21 5.71 10.94
CA ASP A 117 -19.29 6.96 10.15
C ASP A 117 -18.45 6.90 8.87
N LEU A 118 -17.26 6.28 8.92
CA LEU A 118 -16.43 6.01 7.73
C LEU A 118 -16.77 4.65 7.08
N GLN A 119 -17.79 3.96 7.59
CA GLN A 119 -18.43 2.77 7.01
C GLN A 119 -17.54 1.53 6.87
N PHE A 120 -16.39 1.47 7.55
CA PHE A 120 -15.49 0.31 7.48
C PHE A 120 -16.11 -0.99 8.04
N SER A 121 -17.18 -0.92 8.83
CA SER A 121 -17.96 -2.10 9.25
C SER A 121 -18.66 -2.80 8.07
N THR A 122 -18.90 -2.08 6.97
CA THR A 122 -19.54 -2.59 5.74
C THR A 122 -18.55 -2.90 4.62
N ALA A 123 -17.26 -2.56 4.81
CA ALA A 123 -16.22 -2.86 3.86
C ALA A 123 -16.05 -4.38 3.69
N LYS A 124 -15.89 -4.83 2.45
CA LYS A 124 -15.91 -6.24 2.07
C LYS A 124 -14.53 -6.89 2.00
N GLY A 125 -13.47 -6.10 1.88
CA GLY A 125 -12.12 -6.63 1.71
C GLY A 125 -11.19 -5.69 0.98
N LEU A 126 -10.02 -6.22 0.64
CA LEU A 126 -9.07 -5.56 -0.25
C LEU A 126 -9.24 -6.04 -1.69
N ASN A 127 -8.94 -5.16 -2.65
CA ASN A 127 -8.79 -5.52 -4.05
C ASN A 127 -7.61 -6.52 -4.18
N PRO A 128 -7.84 -7.72 -4.76
CA PRO A 128 -6.79 -8.74 -4.86
C PRO A 128 -5.66 -8.36 -5.81
N GLN A 129 -5.82 -7.30 -6.63
CA GLN A 129 -4.75 -6.75 -7.46
C GLN A 129 -3.77 -5.91 -6.62
N LEU A 130 -2.81 -6.59 -5.99
CA LEU A 130 -1.75 -6.00 -5.21
C LEU A 130 -0.69 -5.36 -6.12
N ARG A 131 -0.14 -4.23 -5.68
CA ARG A 131 0.95 -3.54 -6.38
C ARG A 131 2.08 -3.24 -5.42
N VAL A 132 3.31 -3.36 -5.88
CA VAL A 132 4.50 -2.89 -5.13
C VAL A 132 5.15 -1.79 -5.93
N TYR A 133 5.48 -0.69 -5.28
CA TYR A 133 6.20 0.42 -5.88
C TYR A 133 7.57 0.59 -5.23
N ARG A 134 8.58 0.87 -6.05
CA ARG A 134 9.92 1.27 -5.62
C ARG A 134 10.28 2.62 -6.23
N TYR A 135 10.60 3.58 -5.37
CA TYR A 135 11.07 4.90 -5.75
C TYR A 135 12.54 5.03 -5.32
N GLU A 136 13.44 5.07 -6.28
CA GLU A 136 14.85 5.35 -6.09
C GLU A 136 15.10 6.86 -6.14
N LYS A 137 16.34 7.29 -5.92
CA LYS A 137 16.68 8.72 -6.00
C LYS A 137 16.23 9.32 -7.36
N GLY A 138 15.44 10.40 -7.29
CA GLY A 138 14.86 11.09 -8.45
C GLY A 138 13.48 10.57 -8.90
N HIS A 139 13.07 9.39 -8.43
CA HIS A 139 11.72 8.87 -8.66
C HIS A 139 10.68 9.70 -7.89
N HIS A 140 9.49 9.84 -8.48
CA HIS A 140 8.37 10.64 -7.97
C HIS A 140 7.07 10.23 -8.65
N PHE A 141 5.94 10.69 -8.13
CA PHE A 141 4.66 10.69 -8.83
C PHE A 141 3.93 11.98 -8.51
N GLY A 142 3.86 12.89 -9.49
CA GLY A 142 3.29 14.22 -9.32
C GLY A 142 1.80 14.19 -8.99
N ARG A 143 1.25 15.37 -8.69
CA ARG A 143 -0.12 15.57 -8.22
C ARG A 143 -1.17 14.88 -9.10
N HIS A 144 -1.99 14.03 -8.50
CA HIS A 144 -3.07 13.30 -9.17
C HIS A 144 -4.22 13.01 -8.21
N TYR A 145 -5.31 12.50 -8.79
CA TYR A 145 -6.43 11.88 -8.09
C TYR A 145 -6.46 10.40 -8.46
N ASP A 146 -6.80 9.57 -7.48
CA ASP A 146 -7.02 8.15 -7.69
C ASP A 146 -8.52 7.91 -7.97
N GLU A 147 -8.81 7.03 -8.92
CA GLU A 147 -10.16 6.70 -9.36
C GLU A 147 -10.68 5.42 -8.70
N SER A 148 -12.00 5.33 -8.55
CA SER A 148 -12.66 4.12 -8.08
C SER A 148 -12.58 3.00 -9.12
N VAL A 149 -12.26 1.78 -8.67
CA VAL A 149 -12.22 0.57 -9.50
C VAL A 149 -13.37 -0.35 -9.12
N ASN A 150 -14.08 -0.87 -10.12
CA ASN A 150 -15.04 -1.96 -9.92
C ASN A 150 -14.30 -3.29 -9.78
N VAL A 151 -14.46 -3.96 -8.63
CA VAL A 151 -13.92 -5.28 -8.35
C VAL A 151 -15.03 -6.30 -8.52
N PRO A 152 -14.95 -7.20 -9.53
CA PRO A 152 -16.03 -8.13 -9.85
C PRO A 152 -16.53 -8.91 -8.64
N ARG A 153 -17.84 -8.89 -8.41
CA ARG A 153 -18.54 -9.59 -7.31
C ARG A 153 -18.22 -9.07 -5.89
N MET A 154 -17.32 -8.11 -5.73
CA MET A 154 -17.03 -7.48 -4.44
C MET A 154 -17.69 -6.10 -4.36
N GLY A 155 -17.48 -5.22 -5.35
CA GLY A 155 -18.08 -3.88 -5.35
C GLY A 155 -17.14 -2.84 -5.92
N THR A 156 -17.08 -1.65 -5.30
CA THR A 156 -16.23 -0.54 -5.77
C THR A 156 -15.24 -0.14 -4.71
N THR A 157 -14.01 0.14 -5.11
CA THR A 157 -12.99 0.62 -4.17
C THR A 157 -13.22 2.07 -3.78
N GLN A 158 -13.13 2.42 -2.50
CA GLN A 158 -13.32 3.81 -2.03
C GLN A 158 -12.11 4.39 -1.28
N TRP A 159 -11.17 3.53 -0.86
CA TRP A 159 -9.95 3.95 -0.18
C TRP A 159 -8.73 3.26 -0.80
N THR A 160 -7.66 4.01 -1.02
CA THR A 160 -6.34 3.44 -1.31
C THR A 160 -5.68 3.05 0.00
N LEU A 161 -5.04 1.89 0.04
CA LEU A 161 -4.16 1.43 1.11
C LEU A 161 -2.71 1.47 0.64
N LEU A 162 -1.85 2.17 1.37
CA LEU A 162 -0.40 2.18 1.21
C LEU A 162 0.25 1.63 2.48
N ILE A 163 1.04 0.56 2.36
CA ILE A 163 1.87 0.05 3.45
C ILE A 163 3.33 0.36 3.12
N TYR A 164 3.94 1.25 3.90
CA TYR A 164 5.33 1.67 3.71
C TYR A 164 6.27 0.59 4.26
N LEU A 165 7.04 -0.04 3.36
CA LEU A 165 8.01 -1.07 3.71
C LEU A 165 9.39 -0.48 4.05
N SER A 166 9.65 0.77 3.68
CA SER A 166 10.83 1.54 4.06
C SER A 166 10.45 2.98 4.42
N GLY A 167 11.34 3.66 5.13
CA GLY A 167 11.07 5.02 5.64
C GLY A 167 11.93 5.37 6.85
N ASP A 168 11.42 6.27 7.69
CA ASP A 168 12.18 6.85 8.80
C ASP A 168 13.45 7.59 8.29
N SER A 169 14.49 7.68 9.12
CA SER A 169 15.74 8.38 8.78
C SER A 169 16.55 7.78 7.61
N GLU A 170 16.14 6.62 7.09
CA GLU A 170 16.78 5.97 5.92
C GLU A 170 16.32 6.59 4.59
N LEU A 171 15.26 7.42 4.62
CA LEU A 171 14.64 8.06 3.46
C LEU A 171 14.63 9.59 3.63
N ILE A 172 15.07 10.33 2.61
CA ILE A 172 14.91 11.79 2.53
C ILE A 172 14.08 12.12 1.29
N GLY A 173 13.08 12.98 1.47
CA GLY A 173 12.00 13.15 0.51
C GLY A 173 11.08 11.93 0.49
N GLY A 174 10.38 11.70 -0.61
CA GLY A 174 9.49 10.55 -0.74
C GLY A 174 8.20 10.63 0.08
N ASP A 175 7.84 11.78 0.62
CA ASP A 175 6.59 12.00 1.33
C ASP A 175 5.37 11.66 0.46
N THR A 176 4.28 11.27 1.12
CA THR A 176 2.96 11.31 0.50
C THR A 176 2.31 12.62 0.93
N ILE A 177 2.13 13.54 -0.02
CA ILE A 177 1.66 14.90 0.27
C ILE A 177 0.22 15.03 -0.20
N PHE A 178 -0.66 15.51 0.68
CA PHE A 178 -2.06 15.81 0.41
C PHE A 178 -2.27 17.32 0.35
N TYR A 179 -3.05 17.77 -0.63
CA TYR A 179 -3.35 19.17 -0.87
C TYR A 179 -4.83 19.44 -0.62
N SER A 180 -5.11 20.38 0.28
CA SER A 180 -6.46 20.85 0.57
C SER A 180 -6.96 21.79 -0.54
N ALA A 181 -8.15 21.51 -1.06
CA ALA A 181 -8.82 22.36 -2.03
C ALA A 181 -9.35 23.68 -1.42
N TRP A 182 -9.55 23.72 -0.09
CA TRP A 182 -10.25 24.82 0.58
C TRP A 182 -9.33 25.97 0.97
N ASN A 183 -8.11 25.66 1.39
CA ASN A 183 -7.19 26.64 1.99
C ASN A 183 -5.77 26.59 1.41
N ASN A 184 -5.55 25.85 0.31
CA ASN A 184 -4.22 25.62 -0.28
C ASN A 184 -3.18 25.05 0.69
N ALA A 185 -3.58 24.53 1.84
CA ALA A 185 -2.67 23.89 2.77
C ALA A 185 -2.20 22.55 2.19
N ALA A 186 -0.96 22.19 2.47
CA ALA A 186 -0.42 20.87 2.17
C ALA A 186 -0.03 20.19 3.48
N SER A 187 -0.43 18.93 3.65
CA SER A 187 -0.03 18.07 4.76
C SER A 187 0.74 16.89 4.20
N ASN A 188 1.91 16.60 4.75
CA ASN A 188 2.75 15.50 4.32
C ASN A 188 2.76 14.37 5.36
N VAL A 189 2.71 13.13 4.88
CA VAL A 189 3.02 11.95 5.68
C VAL A 189 4.36 11.41 5.21
N HIS A 190 5.37 11.54 6.06
CA HIS A 190 6.67 10.93 5.82
C HIS A 190 6.56 9.41 6.02
N PRO A 191 7.03 8.57 5.07
CA PRO A 191 7.02 7.13 5.23
C PRO A 191 7.74 6.71 6.50
N SER A 192 7.08 5.92 7.35
CA SER A 192 7.70 5.20 8.45
C SER A 192 7.63 3.71 8.18
N LYS A 193 8.72 2.97 8.44
CA LYS A 193 8.76 1.54 8.12
C LYS A 193 7.71 0.78 8.95
N GLY A 194 6.76 0.19 8.24
CA GLY A 194 5.63 -0.54 8.81
C GLY A 194 4.35 0.28 9.00
N LEU A 195 4.33 1.56 8.64
CA LEU A 195 3.13 2.40 8.64
C LEU A 195 2.17 1.94 7.52
N ALA A 196 0.91 1.72 7.86
CA ALA A 196 -0.17 1.68 6.89
C ALA A 196 -0.88 3.04 6.86
N LEU A 197 -1.11 3.55 5.65
CA LEU A 197 -1.87 4.75 5.37
C LEU A 197 -3.04 4.36 4.48
N LEU A 198 -4.25 4.75 4.89
CA LEU A 198 -5.43 4.73 4.03
C LEU A 198 -5.79 6.16 3.67
N HIS A 199 -6.14 6.41 2.41
CA HIS A 199 -6.74 7.69 2.02
C HIS A 199 -7.92 7.49 1.08
N LYS A 200 -8.94 8.35 1.19
CA LYS A 200 -10.08 8.33 0.28
C LYS A 200 -9.62 8.55 -1.17
N HIS A 201 -10.31 7.88 -2.09
CA HIS A 201 -10.18 8.12 -3.53
C HIS A 201 -11.55 8.15 -4.23
N GLY A 202 -11.59 8.37 -5.54
CA GLY A 202 -12.84 8.66 -6.26
C GLY A 202 -13.36 10.07 -5.94
N ASP A 203 -14.67 10.20 -5.72
CA ASP A 203 -15.34 11.50 -5.56
C ASP A 203 -14.81 12.33 -4.38
N ASP A 204 -14.28 11.67 -3.34
CA ASP A 204 -13.75 12.31 -2.14
C ASP A 204 -12.21 12.48 -2.16
N CYS A 205 -11.55 12.09 -3.25
CA CYS A 205 -10.09 12.02 -3.34
C CYS A 205 -9.43 13.38 -3.05
N LEU A 206 -8.43 13.36 -2.16
CA LEU A 206 -7.53 14.49 -2.00
C LEU A 206 -6.54 14.53 -3.17
N LEU A 207 -6.27 15.73 -3.70
CA LEU A 207 -5.16 15.89 -4.63
C LEU A 207 -3.89 15.52 -3.88
N HIS A 208 -3.11 14.57 -4.42
CA HIS A 208 -1.96 14.06 -3.71
C HIS A 208 -0.82 13.68 -4.64
N GLU A 209 0.38 13.57 -4.08
CA GLU A 209 1.57 13.18 -4.82
C GLU A 209 2.51 12.32 -3.98
N ALA A 210 3.36 11.55 -4.64
CA ALA A 210 4.57 10.99 -4.05
C ALA A 210 5.72 11.94 -4.36
N GLN A 211 6.19 12.66 -3.34
CA GLN A 211 7.31 13.57 -3.42
C GLN A 211 8.54 12.87 -3.99
N LEU A 212 9.40 13.64 -4.67
CA LEU A 212 10.69 13.16 -5.14
C LEU A 212 11.52 12.55 -4.00
N VAL A 213 12.12 11.39 -4.25
CA VAL A 213 13.08 10.77 -3.34
C VAL A 213 14.45 11.41 -3.57
N GLU A 214 15.00 12.04 -2.54
CA GLU A 214 16.30 12.71 -2.59
C GLU A 214 17.44 11.77 -2.16
N LYS A 215 17.16 10.91 -1.18
CA LYS A 215 18.10 9.91 -0.65
C LYS A 215 17.34 8.68 -0.16
N GLY A 216 17.96 7.51 -0.30
CA GLY A 216 17.37 6.23 0.09
C GLY A 216 16.49 5.63 -1.01
N THR A 217 15.66 4.66 -0.63
CA THR A 217 14.72 3.99 -1.53
C THR A 217 13.39 3.80 -0.81
N LYS A 218 12.31 4.36 -1.35
CA LYS A 218 10.95 4.19 -0.82
C LYS A 218 10.32 2.94 -1.44
N TRP A 219 9.85 2.04 -0.59
CA TRP A 219 9.12 0.83 -0.95
C TRP A 219 7.70 0.88 -0.38
N VAL A 220 6.71 0.61 -1.22
CA VAL A 220 5.30 0.67 -0.83
C VAL A 220 4.56 -0.53 -1.40
N LEU A 221 3.84 -1.26 -0.55
CA LEU A 221 2.81 -2.21 -0.97
C LEU A 221 1.47 -1.46 -1.03
N ARG A 222 0.73 -1.60 -2.13
CA ARG A 222 -0.56 -0.95 -2.35
C ARG A 222 -1.66 -1.96 -2.64
N SER A 223 -2.83 -1.70 -2.07
CA SER A 223 -4.11 -2.27 -2.47
C SER A 223 -5.18 -1.18 -2.30
N ASP A 224 -6.45 -1.54 -2.44
CA ASP A 224 -7.59 -0.64 -2.35
C ASP A 224 -8.72 -1.34 -1.56
N VAL A 225 -9.43 -0.63 -0.68
CA VAL A 225 -10.52 -1.19 0.13
C VAL A 225 -11.81 -1.17 -0.69
N VAL A 226 -12.48 -2.32 -0.78
CA VAL A 226 -13.70 -2.55 -1.53
C VAL A 226 -14.92 -2.48 -0.60
N PHE A 227 -15.96 -1.78 -1.06
CA PHE A 227 -17.26 -1.64 -0.41
C PHE A 227 -18.37 -2.20 -1.32
#